data_AF-B6BL79-F1
#
_entry.id   AF-B6BL79-F1
#
_cell.length_a   1.000
_cell.length_b   1.000
_cell.length_c   1.000
_cell.angle_alpha   90.00
_cell.angle_beta   90.00
_cell.angle_gamma   90.00
#
_symmetry.space_group_name_H-M   'P 1'
#
loop_
_entity.id
_entity.type
_entity.pdbx_description
1 polymer ?
#
loop_
_entity_poly.entity_id
_entity_poly.type
_entity_poly.pdbx_seq_one_letter_code
_entity_poly.pdbx_strand_id
1 'polypeptide(L)'
;MFDSDLLLAFAFMGILFLRQISILKQPNKINYAPLMIGIGTISSVVHFIIHPDITDAILLLRESFLPLLVAMLLYIVMNILHQTQQTQTARTHDEFARVITTQVSELKEFMGELEGRMILSQQEDRQSQEEMREKFKHDIKALNAIELNQSKFLEKFDDMDGWHNGVSKAFEDFTNVQLPELDNVVHKHIDILRVAEQDHYNQIKTTLEKAVASRFDMSEDIDELKENLNGMKSISEDIAKTITRHTLEQLSGVTKTFENQILSLKSHTEGVSTSLYESENRLGAIREQSEMIMKQMLLSSKKMNELERQNSGLHDIYSTIRDLVGEIEVIKADYVKAQSELSSISYKLNSKKESEIDSVKEQMEALIVTLTKRIDDSLAKLHEHYHIASDDITKSVQILAKKAQLQKGYTDLK
;
A
#
# COMPACT_ATOMS: atom_id res chain seq x y z
N MET A 1 81.03 -1.60 -29.03
CA MET A 1 80.28 -2.38 -28.02
C MET A 1 79.66 -1.31 -27.14
N PHE A 2 78.34 -1.28 -26.92
CA PHE A 2 77.74 -0.14 -26.21
C PHE A 2 78.37 0.05 -24.83
N ASP A 3 78.81 1.26 -24.56
CA ASP A 3 79.41 1.61 -23.28
C ASP A 3 78.38 1.50 -22.14
N SER A 4 78.89 1.26 -20.94
CA SER A 4 78.06 0.95 -19.76
C SER A 4 77.06 2.06 -19.40
N ASP A 5 77.35 3.30 -19.77
CA ASP A 5 76.49 4.47 -19.59
C ASP A 5 75.26 4.44 -20.51
N LEU A 6 75.41 4.04 -21.77
CA LEU A 6 74.30 3.83 -22.71
C LEU A 6 73.41 2.66 -22.28
N LEU A 7 74.01 1.56 -21.83
CA LEU A 7 73.25 0.40 -21.31
C LEU A 7 72.43 0.78 -20.07
N LEU A 8 72.99 1.59 -19.17
CA LEU A 8 72.28 2.08 -17.98
C LEU A 8 71.11 2.99 -18.38
N ALA A 9 71.31 3.90 -19.33
CA ALA A 9 70.26 4.77 -19.83
C ALA A 9 69.11 3.99 -20.52
N PHE A 10 69.43 2.97 -21.33
CA PHE A 10 68.43 2.09 -21.92
C PHE A 10 67.67 1.27 -20.86
N ALA A 11 68.33 0.82 -19.79
CA ALA A 11 67.66 0.15 -18.69
C ALA A 11 66.66 1.07 -17.98
N PHE A 12 67.04 2.32 -17.68
CA PHE A 12 66.12 3.31 -17.09
C PHE A 12 64.95 3.65 -18.02
N MET A 13 65.21 3.86 -19.31
CA MET A 13 64.17 4.08 -20.32
C MET A 13 63.22 2.89 -20.41
N GLY A 14 63.73 1.65 -20.39
CA GLY A 14 62.93 0.43 -20.40
C GLY A 14 62.05 0.28 -19.15
N ILE A 15 62.58 0.55 -17.96
CA ILE A 15 61.82 0.51 -16.69
C ILE A 15 60.69 1.55 -16.70
N LEU A 16 60.97 2.77 -17.17
CA LEU A 16 59.95 3.83 -17.26
C LEU A 16 58.87 3.49 -18.28
N PHE A 17 59.24 2.92 -19.42
CA PHE A 17 58.27 2.48 -20.43
C PHE A 17 57.36 1.36 -19.89
N LEU A 18 57.93 0.34 -19.23
CA LEU A 18 57.14 -0.73 -18.59
C LEU A 18 56.23 -0.19 -17.48
N ARG A 19 56.73 0.76 -16.70
CA ARG A 19 55.93 1.43 -15.67
C ARG A 19 54.77 2.23 -16.27
N GLN A 20 54.98 2.94 -17.37
CA GLN A 20 53.90 3.64 -18.08
C GLN A 20 52.84 2.67 -18.59
N ILE A 21 53.23 1.53 -19.19
CA ILE A 21 52.30 0.50 -19.64
C ILE A 21 51.48 -0.08 -18.48
N SER A 22 52.10 -0.29 -17.31
CA SER A 22 51.40 -0.73 -16.11
C SER A 22 50.40 0.31 -15.59
N ILE A 23 50.80 1.59 -15.62
CA ILE A 23 50.01 2.72 -15.14
C ILE A 23 48.85 3.06 -16.09
N LEU A 24 48.94 2.74 -17.38
CA LEU A 24 47.86 2.87 -18.37
C LEU A 24 46.56 2.14 -17.96
N LYS A 25 46.61 1.21 -17.00
CA LYS A 25 45.40 0.58 -16.41
C LYS A 25 44.68 1.44 -15.37
N GLN A 26 45.22 2.60 -14.98
CA GLN A 26 44.68 3.45 -13.91
C GLN A 26 44.45 4.89 -14.41
N PRO A 27 43.21 5.41 -14.39
CA PRO A 27 42.80 6.58 -15.18
C PRO A 27 43.27 7.95 -14.67
N ASN A 28 44.20 8.07 -13.71
CA ASN A 28 44.54 9.36 -13.08
C ASN A 28 46.02 9.51 -12.65
N LYS A 29 46.97 8.97 -13.43
CA LYS A 29 48.40 9.05 -13.08
C LYS A 29 49.24 9.83 -14.08
N ILE A 30 50.31 10.43 -13.55
CA ILE A 30 51.26 11.34 -14.19
C ILE A 30 51.75 10.78 -15.54
N ASN A 31 51.76 11.61 -16.57
CA ASN A 31 52.32 11.28 -17.88
C ASN A 31 53.86 11.28 -17.82
N TYR A 32 54.49 10.11 -17.94
CA TYR A 32 55.95 9.98 -17.92
C TYR A 32 56.60 10.17 -19.31
N ALA A 33 55.83 10.44 -20.37
CA ALA A 33 56.38 10.61 -21.71
C ALA A 33 57.43 11.75 -21.78
N PRO A 34 57.21 12.95 -21.20
CA PRO A 34 58.23 14.01 -21.19
C PRO A 34 59.54 13.61 -20.47
N LEU A 35 59.44 12.72 -19.47
CA LEU A 35 60.60 12.21 -18.72
C LEU A 35 61.50 11.31 -19.60
N MET A 36 60.91 10.59 -20.57
CA MET A 36 61.66 9.75 -21.52
C MET A 36 62.57 10.60 -22.41
N ILE A 37 62.06 11.72 -22.94
CA ILE A 37 62.87 12.65 -23.72
C ILE A 37 63.99 13.23 -22.85
N GLY A 38 63.69 13.61 -21.61
CA GLY A 38 64.68 14.15 -20.67
C GLY A 38 65.84 13.18 -20.37
N ILE A 39 65.56 11.90 -20.21
CA ILE A 39 66.61 10.89 -19.98
C ILE A 39 67.40 10.62 -21.27
N GLY A 40 66.75 10.58 -22.42
CA GLY A 40 67.41 10.41 -23.71
C GLY A 40 68.35 11.57 -24.05
N THR A 41 67.94 12.82 -23.78
CA THR A 41 68.78 14.01 -23.99
C THR A 41 69.96 14.05 -23.02
N ILE A 42 69.72 13.78 -21.72
CA ILE A 42 70.79 13.75 -20.72
C ILE A 42 71.80 12.64 -21.04
N SER A 43 71.33 11.43 -21.37
CA SER A 43 72.19 10.31 -21.75
C SER A 43 73.01 10.61 -23.00
N SER A 44 72.39 11.23 -24.01
CA SER A 44 73.06 11.65 -25.25
C SER A 44 74.20 12.64 -24.97
N VAL A 45 73.95 13.63 -24.12
CA VAL A 45 74.96 14.66 -23.75
C VAL A 45 76.05 14.08 -22.86
N VAL A 46 75.69 13.25 -21.88
CA VAL A 46 76.66 12.63 -20.95
C VAL A 46 77.60 11.68 -21.69
N HIS A 47 77.08 10.85 -22.59
CA HIS A 47 77.91 9.94 -23.38
C HIS A 47 78.91 10.69 -24.27
N PHE A 48 78.46 11.79 -24.89
CA PHE A 48 79.31 12.67 -25.70
C PHE A 48 80.44 13.35 -24.89
N ILE A 49 80.20 13.65 -23.61
CA ILE A 49 81.20 14.30 -22.72
C ILE A 49 82.22 13.29 -22.18
N ILE A 50 81.80 12.06 -21.85
CA ILE A 50 82.64 11.06 -21.18
C ILE A 50 83.63 10.39 -22.14
N HIS A 51 83.31 10.30 -23.43
CA HIS A 51 84.15 9.64 -24.44
C HIS A 51 84.68 10.65 -25.48
N PRO A 52 85.64 11.53 -25.15
CA PRO A 52 86.13 12.56 -26.08
C PRO A 52 87.12 12.05 -27.15
N ASP A 53 87.36 10.73 -27.24
CA ASP A 53 88.44 10.19 -28.10
C ASP A 53 88.16 10.39 -29.60
N ILE A 54 89.04 11.14 -30.25
CA ILE A 54 88.83 11.81 -31.55
C ILE A 54 89.05 10.86 -32.74
N THR A 55 89.38 9.59 -32.51
CA THR A 55 89.77 8.67 -33.59
C THR A 55 88.65 8.34 -34.57
N ASP A 56 87.38 8.40 -34.17
CA ASP A 56 86.21 8.24 -35.06
C ASP A 56 85.03 9.11 -34.61
N ALA A 57 85.13 10.43 -34.84
CA ALA A 57 84.09 11.40 -34.45
C ALA A 57 82.68 11.07 -34.99
N ILE A 58 82.58 10.40 -36.15
CA ILE A 58 81.29 9.98 -36.74
C ILE A 58 80.65 8.85 -35.93
N LEU A 59 81.45 7.92 -35.39
CA LEU A 59 80.96 6.81 -34.58
C LEU A 59 80.43 7.32 -33.23
N LEU A 60 81.19 8.20 -32.58
CA LEU A 60 80.78 8.85 -31.33
C LEU A 60 79.46 9.61 -31.48
N LEU A 61 79.33 10.38 -32.55
CA LEU A 61 78.14 11.18 -32.82
C LEU A 61 76.94 10.25 -33.05
N ARG A 62 77.10 9.18 -33.83
CA ARG A 62 76.05 8.17 -34.04
C ARG A 62 75.61 7.49 -32.74
N GLU A 63 76.55 7.09 -31.89
CA GLU A 63 76.27 6.40 -30.63
C GLU A 63 75.65 7.36 -29.59
N SER A 64 76.11 8.60 -29.53
CA SER A 64 75.54 9.65 -28.66
C SER A 64 74.11 10.03 -29.05
N PHE A 65 73.75 10.03 -30.33
CA PHE A 65 72.37 10.35 -30.76
C PHE A 65 71.39 9.17 -30.64
N LEU A 66 71.89 7.94 -30.46
CA LEU A 66 71.05 6.75 -30.40
C LEU A 66 70.07 6.76 -29.20
N PRO A 67 70.47 7.10 -27.96
CA PRO A 67 69.54 7.28 -26.83
C PRO A 67 68.44 8.28 -27.10
N LEU A 68 68.76 9.39 -27.76
CA LEU A 68 67.78 10.43 -28.09
C LEU A 68 66.75 9.93 -29.10
N LEU A 69 67.18 9.18 -30.12
CA LEU A 69 66.31 8.61 -31.14
C LEU A 69 65.37 7.57 -30.50
N VAL A 70 65.91 6.68 -29.67
CA VAL A 70 65.10 5.69 -28.92
C VAL A 70 64.10 6.38 -27.99
N ALA A 71 64.52 7.41 -27.26
CA ALA A 71 63.63 8.18 -26.40
C ALA A 71 62.50 8.88 -27.19
N MET A 72 62.78 9.45 -28.37
CA MET A 72 61.76 10.06 -29.23
C MET A 72 60.75 9.03 -29.75
N LEU A 73 61.20 7.85 -30.15
CA LEU A 73 60.31 6.79 -30.62
C LEU A 73 59.38 6.33 -29.50
N LEU A 74 59.93 6.07 -28.31
CA LEU A 74 59.15 5.67 -27.14
C LEU A 74 58.19 6.79 -26.68
N TYR A 75 58.60 8.06 -26.79
CA TYR A 75 57.72 9.20 -26.52
C TYR A 75 56.49 9.22 -27.43
N ILE A 76 56.68 9.05 -28.74
CA ILE A 76 55.58 9.04 -29.71
C ILE A 76 54.58 7.91 -29.37
N VAL A 77 55.10 6.70 -29.12
CA VAL A 77 54.27 5.54 -28.76
C VAL A 77 53.50 5.81 -27.45
N MET A 78 54.17 6.31 -26.42
CA MET A 78 53.52 6.62 -25.14
C MET A 78 52.45 7.71 -25.27
N ASN A 79 52.68 8.73 -26.10
CA ASN A 79 51.73 9.81 -26.30
C ASN A 79 50.46 9.33 -27.04
N ILE A 80 50.61 8.50 -28.07
CA ILE A 80 49.48 7.90 -28.80
C ILE A 80 48.66 6.99 -27.89
N LEU A 81 49.33 6.18 -27.04
CA LEU A 81 48.64 5.32 -26.07
C LEU A 81 47.85 6.15 -25.05
N HIS A 82 48.44 7.23 -24.54
CA HIS A 82 47.76 8.11 -23.58
C HIS A 82 46.54 8.81 -24.20
N GLN A 83 46.66 9.33 -25.41
CA GLN A 83 45.56 9.99 -26.12
C GLN A 83 44.41 9.01 -26.43
N THR A 84 44.75 7.77 -26.79
CA THR A 84 43.77 6.70 -27.06
C THR A 84 43.00 6.34 -25.79
N GLN A 85 43.69 6.23 -24.64
CA GLN A 85 43.07 5.98 -23.34
C GLN A 85 42.08 7.10 -22.96
N GLN A 86 42.51 8.36 -23.03
CA GLN A 86 41.65 9.50 -22.71
C GLN A 86 40.39 9.52 -23.58
N THR A 87 40.53 9.22 -24.87
CA THR A 87 39.41 9.15 -25.82
C THR A 87 38.44 8.02 -25.46
N GLN A 88 38.95 6.83 -25.10
CA GLN A 88 38.10 5.71 -24.66
C GLN A 88 37.37 6.03 -23.36
N THR A 89 38.05 6.59 -22.35
CA THR A 89 37.43 6.97 -21.07
C THR A 89 36.34 8.03 -21.26
N ALA A 90 36.58 9.03 -22.11
CA ALA A 90 35.58 10.04 -22.44
C ALA A 90 34.34 9.42 -23.12
N ARG A 91 34.53 8.49 -24.07
CA ARG A 91 33.42 7.76 -24.72
C ARG A 91 32.61 6.94 -23.73
N THR A 92 33.27 6.21 -22.82
CA THR A 92 32.56 5.42 -21.80
C THR A 92 31.77 6.28 -20.84
N HIS A 93 32.27 7.47 -20.48
CA HIS A 93 31.54 8.41 -19.64
C HIS A 93 30.33 9.01 -20.37
N ASP A 94 30.46 9.35 -21.65
CA ASP A 94 29.35 9.87 -22.47
C ASP A 94 28.26 8.81 -22.67
N GLU A 95 28.63 7.55 -22.96
CA GLU A 95 27.68 6.44 -23.04
C GLU A 95 26.97 6.21 -21.70
N PHE A 96 27.69 6.23 -20.59
CA PHE A 96 27.10 6.08 -19.25
C PHE A 96 26.14 7.23 -18.92
N ALA A 97 26.53 8.48 -19.22
CA ALA A 97 25.68 9.66 -19.01
C ALA A 97 24.40 9.59 -19.87
N ARG A 98 24.52 9.12 -21.11
CA ARG A 98 23.38 8.92 -22.01
C ARG A 98 22.42 7.87 -21.46
N VAL A 99 22.93 6.72 -20.99
CA VAL A 99 22.12 5.65 -20.37
C VAL A 99 21.39 6.17 -19.14
N ILE A 100 22.09 6.90 -18.25
CA ILE A 100 21.45 7.52 -17.07
C ILE A 100 20.36 8.50 -17.50
N THR A 101 20.61 9.34 -18.49
CA THR A 101 19.63 10.32 -18.95
C THR A 101 18.38 9.64 -19.49
N THR A 102 18.53 8.55 -20.24
CA THR A 102 17.41 7.73 -20.71
C THR A 102 16.63 7.11 -19.55
N GLN A 103 17.31 6.46 -18.60
CA GLN A 103 16.66 5.85 -17.43
C GLN A 103 15.93 6.88 -16.56
N VAL A 104 16.50 8.07 -16.36
CA VAL A 104 15.85 9.17 -15.63
C VAL A 104 14.62 9.68 -16.37
N SER A 105 14.68 9.74 -17.70
CA SER A 105 13.52 10.12 -18.52
C SER A 105 12.39 9.10 -18.41
N GLU A 106 12.69 7.81 -18.52
CA GLU A 106 11.71 6.72 -18.36
C GLU A 106 11.08 6.73 -16.96
N LEU A 107 11.90 6.92 -15.92
CA LEU A 107 11.40 7.02 -14.54
C LEU A 107 10.46 8.23 -14.37
N LYS A 108 10.78 9.36 -15.00
CA LYS A 108 9.95 10.56 -14.95
C LYS A 108 8.60 10.35 -15.64
N GLU A 109 8.60 9.68 -16.79
CA GLU A 109 7.36 9.31 -17.50
C GLU A 109 6.50 8.38 -16.68
N PHE A 110 7.09 7.33 -16.08
CA PHE A 110 6.40 6.40 -15.20
C PHE A 110 5.81 7.09 -13.97
N MET A 111 6.55 8.00 -13.32
CA MET A 111 6.05 8.77 -12.18
C MET A 111 4.89 9.69 -12.58
N GLY A 112 4.94 10.30 -13.76
CA GLY A 112 3.84 11.10 -14.29
C GLY A 112 2.58 10.28 -14.58
N GLU A 113 2.74 9.07 -15.13
CA GLU A 113 1.61 8.16 -15.32
C GLU A 113 1.01 7.70 -13.98
N LEU A 114 1.86 7.37 -13.00
CA LEU A 114 1.44 6.99 -11.66
C LEU A 114 0.67 8.12 -10.97
N GLU A 115 1.15 9.36 -11.06
CA GLU A 115 0.47 10.54 -10.53
C GLU A 115 -0.89 10.74 -11.20
N GLY A 116 -0.97 10.62 -12.53
CA GLY A 116 -2.23 10.70 -13.27
C GLY A 116 -3.25 9.65 -12.83
N ARG A 117 -2.81 8.38 -12.65
CA ARG A 117 -3.67 7.30 -12.14
C ARG A 117 -4.11 7.54 -10.70
N MET A 118 -3.23 8.07 -9.85
CA MET A 118 -3.54 8.39 -8.46
C MET A 118 -4.61 9.49 -8.37
N ILE A 119 -4.49 10.54 -9.18
CA ILE A 119 -5.48 11.63 -9.24
C ILE A 119 -6.84 11.10 -9.71
N LEU A 120 -6.86 10.29 -10.78
CA LEU A 120 -8.09 9.66 -11.28
C LEU A 120 -8.76 8.79 -10.21
N SER A 121 -7.98 7.92 -9.56
CA SER A 121 -8.48 7.06 -8.47
C SER A 121 -9.05 7.89 -7.31
N GLN A 122 -8.37 8.98 -6.92
CA GLN A 122 -8.84 9.84 -5.84
C GLN A 122 -10.13 10.59 -6.22
N GLN A 123 -10.29 10.95 -7.48
CA GLN A 123 -11.50 11.59 -7.99
C GLN A 123 -12.68 10.61 -8.08
N GLU A 124 -12.45 9.38 -8.54
CA GLU A 124 -13.45 8.31 -8.55
C GLU A 124 -13.91 7.95 -7.14
N ASP A 125 -12.98 7.80 -6.19
CA ASP A 125 -13.31 7.56 -4.77
C ASP A 125 -14.19 8.68 -4.20
N ARG A 126 -13.87 9.93 -4.53
CA ARG A 126 -14.63 11.09 -4.07
C ARG A 126 -16.05 11.11 -4.65
N GLN A 127 -16.19 10.77 -5.94
CA GLN A 127 -17.52 10.63 -6.57
C GLN A 127 -18.32 9.48 -5.95
N SER A 128 -17.70 8.32 -5.74
CA SER A 128 -18.35 7.16 -5.12
C SER A 128 -18.82 7.47 -3.69
N GLN A 129 -18.01 8.19 -2.91
CA GLN A 129 -18.42 8.66 -1.58
C GLN A 129 -19.61 9.63 -1.63
N GLU A 130 -19.67 10.51 -2.62
CA GLU A 130 -20.76 11.46 -2.79
C GLU A 130 -22.06 10.77 -3.21
N GLU A 131 -22.00 9.80 -4.13
CA GLU A 131 -23.12 8.93 -4.49
C GLU A 131 -23.62 8.13 -3.28
N MET A 132 -22.70 7.56 -2.49
CA MET A 132 -23.06 6.83 -1.28
C MET A 132 -23.75 7.74 -0.25
N ARG A 133 -23.28 8.98 -0.07
CA ARG A 133 -23.91 9.96 0.82
C ARG A 133 -25.32 10.34 0.37
N GLU A 134 -25.53 10.58 -0.92
CA GLU A 134 -26.87 10.91 -1.42
C GLU A 134 -27.81 9.71 -1.32
N LYS A 135 -27.33 8.49 -1.58
CA LYS A 135 -28.12 7.27 -1.34
C LYS A 135 -28.50 7.12 0.13
N PHE A 136 -27.55 7.32 1.05
CA PHE A 136 -27.82 7.26 2.49
C PHE A 136 -28.84 8.30 2.94
N LYS A 137 -28.77 9.51 2.40
CA LYS A 137 -29.75 10.58 2.65
C LYS A 137 -31.14 10.23 2.11
N HIS A 138 -31.20 9.56 0.96
CA HIS A 138 -32.47 9.04 0.43
C HIS A 138 -33.06 7.94 1.33
N ASP A 139 -32.22 7.00 1.78
CA ASP A 139 -32.63 5.91 2.67
C ASP A 139 -33.14 6.45 4.02
N ILE A 140 -32.49 7.46 4.59
CA ILE A 140 -32.98 8.15 5.81
C ILE A 140 -34.35 8.77 5.58
N LYS A 141 -34.58 9.42 4.42
CA LYS A 141 -35.90 9.98 4.11
C LYS A 141 -36.96 8.89 3.99
N ALA A 142 -36.63 7.76 3.38
CA ALA A 142 -37.52 6.61 3.29
C ALA A 142 -37.85 6.04 4.66
N LEU A 143 -36.86 5.90 5.55
CA LEU A 143 -37.05 5.47 6.94
C LEU A 143 -37.97 6.41 7.72
N ASN A 144 -37.77 7.73 7.61
CA ASN A 144 -38.65 8.71 8.24
C ASN A 144 -40.09 8.63 7.71
N ALA A 145 -40.27 8.34 6.42
CA ALA A 145 -41.61 8.14 5.85
C ALA A 145 -42.26 6.85 6.36
N ILE A 146 -41.48 5.79 6.56
CA ILE A 146 -41.95 4.53 7.15
C ILE A 146 -42.37 4.76 8.61
N GLU A 147 -41.54 5.44 9.42
CA GLU A 147 -41.87 5.80 10.80
C GLU A 147 -43.16 6.61 10.88
N LEU A 148 -43.30 7.64 10.04
CA LEU A 148 -44.51 8.45 9.97
C LEU A 148 -45.75 7.61 9.62
N ASN A 149 -45.62 6.69 8.67
CA ASN A 149 -46.71 5.78 8.31
C ASN A 149 -47.04 4.80 9.44
N GLN A 150 -46.04 4.28 10.17
CA GLN A 150 -46.26 3.43 11.33
C GLN A 150 -47.02 4.18 12.43
N SER A 151 -46.67 5.44 12.70
CA SER A 151 -47.39 6.27 13.66
C SER A 151 -48.86 6.47 13.26
N LYS A 152 -49.14 6.72 11.98
CA LYS A 152 -50.52 6.83 11.47
C LYS A 152 -51.29 5.50 11.56
N PHE A 153 -50.61 4.37 11.36
CA PHE A 153 -51.23 3.06 11.51
C PHE A 153 -51.60 2.79 12.96
N LEU A 154 -50.75 3.15 13.93
CA LEU A 154 -51.07 3.04 15.36
C LEU A 154 -52.29 3.88 15.73
N GLU A 155 -52.37 5.13 15.27
CA GLU A 155 -53.55 5.98 15.49
C GLU A 155 -54.84 5.35 14.96
N LYS A 156 -54.78 4.69 13.78
CA LYS A 156 -55.93 3.94 13.25
C LYS A 156 -56.30 2.72 14.08
N PHE A 157 -55.33 2.06 14.71
CA PHE A 157 -55.62 0.94 15.62
C PHE A 157 -56.32 1.45 16.88
N ASP A 158 -55.90 2.59 17.42
CA ASP A 158 -56.56 3.23 18.56
C ASP A 158 -58.00 3.64 18.21
N ASP A 159 -58.22 4.22 17.03
CA ASP A 159 -59.56 4.53 16.51
C ASP A 159 -60.42 3.27 16.37
N MET A 160 -59.84 2.18 15.85
CA MET A 160 -60.53 0.90 15.67
C MET A 160 -60.92 0.27 17.00
N ASP A 161 -60.06 0.38 18.03
CA ASP A 161 -60.38 -0.06 19.39
C ASP A 161 -61.49 0.80 20.01
N GLY A 162 -61.45 2.12 19.77
CA GLY A 162 -62.53 3.04 20.11
C GLY A 162 -63.87 2.65 19.46
N TRP A 163 -63.86 2.31 18.17
CA TRP A 163 -65.04 1.83 17.46
C TRP A 163 -65.52 0.48 17.99
N HIS A 164 -64.62 -0.46 18.25
CA HIS A 164 -64.97 -1.76 18.82
C HIS A 164 -65.66 -1.60 20.20
N ASN A 165 -65.12 -0.73 21.05
CA ASN A 165 -65.72 -0.42 22.34
C ASN A 165 -67.09 0.26 22.20
N GLY A 166 -67.24 1.18 21.23
CA GLY A 166 -68.51 1.82 20.92
C GLY A 166 -69.57 0.83 20.42
N VAL A 167 -69.19 -0.08 19.51
CA VAL A 167 -70.08 -1.14 19.00
C VAL A 167 -70.45 -2.12 20.10
N SER A 168 -69.51 -2.55 20.94
CA SER A 168 -69.80 -3.40 22.09
C SER A 168 -70.83 -2.76 23.01
N LYS A 169 -70.66 -1.48 23.35
CA LYS A 169 -71.62 -0.74 24.18
C LYS A 169 -73.00 -0.65 23.54
N ALA A 170 -73.06 -0.35 22.24
CA ALA A 170 -74.34 -0.30 21.51
C ALA A 170 -75.02 -1.68 21.48
N PHE A 171 -74.25 -2.76 21.34
CA PHE A 171 -74.77 -4.13 21.43
C PHE A 171 -75.28 -4.47 22.83
N GLU A 172 -74.57 -4.03 23.86
CA GLU A 172 -74.95 -4.21 25.25
C GLU A 172 -76.24 -3.44 25.59
N ASP A 173 -76.36 -2.18 25.15
CA ASP A 173 -77.58 -1.37 25.26
C ASP A 173 -78.75 -1.99 24.48
N PHE A 174 -78.51 -2.45 23.25
CA PHE A 174 -79.53 -3.14 22.46
C PHE A 174 -80.05 -4.40 23.18
N THR A 175 -79.12 -5.20 23.71
CA THR A 175 -79.44 -6.48 24.36
C THR A 175 -80.14 -6.29 25.71
N ASN A 176 -79.69 -5.33 26.52
CA ASN A 176 -80.15 -5.17 27.90
C ASN A 176 -81.30 -4.17 28.04
N VAL A 177 -81.51 -3.27 27.08
CA VAL A 177 -82.54 -2.22 27.16
C VAL A 177 -83.59 -2.39 26.06
N GLN A 178 -83.17 -2.38 24.80
CA GLN A 178 -84.13 -2.36 23.68
C GLN A 178 -84.87 -3.68 23.47
N LEU A 179 -84.18 -4.82 23.63
CA LEU A 179 -84.79 -6.16 23.53
C LEU A 179 -85.87 -6.38 24.62
N PRO A 180 -85.61 -6.07 25.90
CA PRO A 180 -86.64 -6.11 26.94
C PRO A 180 -87.77 -5.11 26.75
N GLU A 181 -87.50 -3.90 26.24
CA GLU A 181 -88.57 -2.95 25.90
C GLU A 181 -89.47 -3.47 24.78
N LEU A 182 -88.90 -4.12 23.76
CA LEU A 182 -89.66 -4.72 22.68
C LEU A 182 -90.57 -5.84 23.21
N ASP A 183 -90.07 -6.71 24.08
CA ASP A 183 -90.87 -7.76 24.72
C ASP A 183 -92.03 -7.17 25.55
N ASN A 184 -91.78 -6.06 26.25
CA ASN A 184 -92.79 -5.34 27.02
C ASN A 184 -93.84 -4.66 26.12
N VAL A 185 -93.43 -4.10 24.97
CA VAL A 185 -94.35 -3.54 23.97
C VAL A 185 -95.19 -4.65 23.33
N VAL A 186 -94.61 -5.81 23.05
CA VAL A 186 -95.31 -6.99 22.53
C VAL A 186 -96.33 -7.48 23.55
N HIS A 187 -95.97 -7.61 24.83
CA HIS A 187 -96.91 -7.96 25.90
C HIS A 187 -98.05 -6.96 26.03
N LYS A 188 -97.77 -5.65 25.96
CA LYS A 188 -98.83 -4.62 25.93
C LYS A 188 -99.76 -4.76 24.73
N HIS A 189 -99.24 -5.08 23.54
CA HIS A 189 -100.07 -5.31 22.37
C HIS A 189 -100.92 -6.58 22.51
N ILE A 190 -100.37 -7.65 23.09
CA ILE A 190 -101.11 -8.89 23.41
C ILE A 190 -102.24 -8.59 24.41
N ASP A 191 -101.97 -7.81 25.44
CA ASP A 191 -102.98 -7.40 26.43
C ASP A 191 -104.07 -6.52 25.80
N ILE A 192 -103.70 -5.56 24.94
CA ILE A 192 -104.67 -4.73 24.20
C ILE A 192 -105.55 -5.61 23.30
N LEU A 193 -104.96 -6.56 22.57
CA LEU A 193 -105.70 -7.50 21.72
C LEU A 193 -106.65 -8.37 22.54
N ARG A 194 -106.20 -8.87 23.69
CA ARG A 194 -107.01 -9.66 24.61
C ARG A 194 -108.17 -8.86 25.20
N VAL A 195 -107.96 -7.60 25.59
CA VAL A 195 -109.02 -6.71 26.07
C VAL A 195 -110.01 -6.41 24.94
N ALA A 196 -109.52 -6.12 23.73
CA ALA A 196 -110.38 -5.89 22.57
C ALA A 196 -111.21 -7.12 22.21
N GLU A 197 -110.65 -8.33 22.28
CA GLU A 197 -111.36 -9.59 22.04
C GLU A 197 -112.43 -9.84 23.11
N GLN A 198 -112.13 -9.56 24.37
CA GLN A 198 -113.07 -9.70 25.47
C GLN A 198 -114.21 -8.67 25.39
N ASP A 199 -113.90 -7.43 24.99
CA ASP A 199 -114.90 -6.37 24.79
C ASP A 199 -115.79 -6.68 23.59
N HIS A 200 -115.22 -7.25 22.52
CA HIS A 200 -115.95 -7.71 21.35
C HIS A 200 -116.88 -8.90 21.70
N TYR A 201 -116.42 -9.86 22.50
CA TYR A 201 -117.26 -10.94 23.03
C TYR A 201 -118.43 -10.39 23.86
N ASN A 202 -118.18 -9.40 24.71
CA ASN A 202 -119.21 -8.74 25.51
C ASN A 202 -120.22 -7.98 24.65
N GLN A 203 -119.76 -7.27 23.60
CA GLN A 203 -120.65 -6.60 22.65
C GLN A 203 -121.51 -7.61 21.89
N ILE A 204 -120.92 -8.69 21.36
CA ILE A 204 -121.66 -9.76 20.67
C ILE A 204 -122.71 -10.38 21.60
N LYS A 205 -122.33 -10.68 22.86
CA LYS A 205 -123.26 -11.19 23.86
C LYS A 205 -124.41 -10.22 24.13
N THR A 206 -124.12 -8.93 24.28
CA THR A 206 -125.13 -7.89 24.54
C THR A 206 -126.07 -7.70 23.34
N THR A 207 -125.54 -7.73 22.12
CA THR A 207 -126.33 -7.65 20.89
C THR A 207 -127.19 -8.90 20.70
N LEU A 208 -126.68 -10.08 21.02
CA LEU A 208 -127.44 -11.34 21.01
C LEU A 208 -128.55 -11.34 22.06
N GLU A 209 -128.29 -10.86 23.27
CA GLU A 209 -129.28 -10.71 24.34
C GLU A 209 -130.38 -9.69 23.94
N LYS A 210 -130.01 -8.59 23.27
CA LYS A 210 -130.96 -7.63 22.71
C LYS A 210 -131.81 -8.24 21.60
N ALA A 211 -131.21 -8.98 20.66
CA ALA A 211 -131.91 -9.66 19.57
C ALA A 211 -132.85 -10.79 20.06
N VAL A 212 -132.54 -11.43 21.19
CA VAL A 212 -133.41 -12.43 21.84
C VAL A 212 -134.60 -11.75 22.55
N ALA A 213 -134.43 -10.51 23.03
CA ALA A 213 -135.48 -9.74 23.71
C ALA A 213 -136.43 -9.00 22.74
N SER A 214 -135.97 -8.56 21.56
CA SER A 214 -136.79 -7.88 20.54
C SER A 214 -137.41 -8.87 19.55
N ARG A 215 -138.40 -9.66 19.98
CA ARG A 215 -139.15 -10.58 19.09
C ARG A 215 -140.06 -9.90 18.04
N PHE A 216 -140.02 -8.57 17.90
CA PHE A 216 -140.80 -7.81 16.94
C PHE A 216 -139.98 -6.61 16.42
N ASP A 217 -138.95 -6.86 15.62
CA ASP A 217 -138.51 -6.04 14.45
C ASP A 217 -137.26 -6.62 13.76
N MET A 218 -137.23 -7.95 13.58
CA MET A 218 -136.07 -8.65 13.01
C MET A 218 -135.72 -8.27 11.56
N SER A 219 -136.54 -7.50 10.84
CA SER A 219 -136.25 -7.14 9.45
C SER A 219 -135.33 -5.93 9.34
N GLU A 220 -135.58 -4.89 10.14
CA GLU A 220 -134.81 -3.65 10.10
C GLU A 220 -133.44 -3.85 10.75
N ASP A 221 -133.39 -4.58 11.88
CA ASP A 221 -132.14 -4.98 12.53
C ASP A 221 -131.27 -5.90 11.65
N ILE A 222 -131.87 -6.79 10.83
CA ILE A 222 -131.12 -7.65 9.91
C ILE A 222 -130.54 -6.84 8.73
N ASP A 223 -131.28 -5.85 8.22
CA ASP A 223 -130.78 -5.00 7.14
C ASP A 223 -129.67 -4.07 7.63
N GLU A 224 -129.80 -3.49 8.83
CA GLU A 224 -128.72 -2.71 9.47
C GLU A 224 -127.49 -3.58 9.78
N LEU A 225 -127.69 -4.81 10.26
CA LEU A 225 -126.59 -5.74 10.54
C LEU A 225 -125.90 -6.21 9.25
N LYS A 226 -126.64 -6.36 8.15
CA LYS A 226 -126.10 -6.67 6.82
C LYS A 226 -125.32 -5.49 6.24
N GLU A 227 -125.79 -4.27 6.44
CA GLU A 227 -125.06 -3.06 6.06
C GLU A 227 -123.77 -2.91 6.87
N ASN A 228 -123.83 -3.12 8.18
CA ASN A 228 -122.65 -3.14 9.06
C ASN A 228 -121.66 -4.25 8.70
N LEU A 229 -122.14 -5.46 8.37
CA LEU A 229 -121.28 -6.57 7.90
C LEU A 229 -120.63 -6.27 6.53
N ASN A 230 -121.34 -5.58 5.64
CA ASN A 230 -120.77 -5.14 4.36
C ASN A 230 -119.73 -4.03 4.56
N GLY A 231 -119.97 -3.09 5.47
CA GLY A 231 -118.97 -2.09 5.88
C GLY A 231 -117.74 -2.76 6.51
N MET A 232 -117.94 -3.79 7.34
CA MET A 232 -116.86 -4.56 7.95
C MET A 232 -116.07 -5.36 6.92
N LYS A 233 -116.74 -5.90 5.91
CA LYS A 233 -116.10 -6.55 4.76
C LYS A 233 -115.23 -5.56 3.97
N SER A 234 -115.72 -4.34 3.72
CA SER A 234 -114.92 -3.34 2.99
C SER A 234 -113.70 -2.89 3.80
N ILE A 235 -113.86 -2.70 5.12
CA ILE A 235 -112.74 -2.38 6.02
C ILE A 235 -111.72 -3.51 6.05
N SER A 236 -112.16 -4.77 6.11
CA SER A 236 -111.27 -5.92 6.05
C SER A 236 -110.53 -6.03 4.71
N GLU A 237 -111.20 -5.75 3.59
CA GLU A 237 -110.58 -5.72 2.26
C GLU A 237 -109.57 -4.57 2.12
N ASP A 238 -109.87 -3.39 2.67
CA ASP A 238 -108.97 -2.25 2.66
C ASP A 238 -107.75 -2.45 3.58
N ILE A 239 -107.93 -3.06 4.75
CA ILE A 239 -106.84 -3.44 5.64
C ILE A 239 -105.95 -4.48 4.95
N ALA A 240 -106.54 -5.51 4.32
CA ALA A 240 -105.76 -6.53 3.61
C ALA A 240 -104.98 -5.93 2.43
N LYS A 241 -105.60 -5.04 1.63
CA LYS A 241 -104.91 -4.30 0.56
C LYS A 241 -103.81 -3.40 1.09
N THR A 242 -104.03 -2.73 2.22
CA THR A 242 -103.05 -1.81 2.81
C THR A 242 -101.87 -2.57 3.38
N ILE A 243 -102.10 -3.66 4.12
CA ILE A 243 -101.04 -4.52 4.66
C ILE A 243 -100.23 -5.14 3.52
N THR A 244 -100.87 -5.71 2.51
CA THR A 244 -100.16 -6.30 1.37
C THR A 244 -99.34 -5.26 0.62
N ARG A 245 -99.90 -4.08 0.32
CA ARG A 245 -99.16 -2.99 -0.33
C ARG A 245 -97.96 -2.52 0.51
N HIS A 246 -98.17 -2.25 1.79
CA HIS A 246 -97.14 -1.72 2.67
C HIS A 246 -96.04 -2.76 2.95
N THR A 247 -96.40 -4.04 3.04
CA THR A 247 -95.45 -5.15 3.18
C THR A 247 -94.64 -5.32 1.90
N LEU A 248 -95.27 -5.23 0.72
CA LEU A 248 -94.58 -5.33 -0.57
C LEU A 248 -93.60 -4.15 -0.78
N GLU A 249 -94.00 -2.93 -0.44
CA GLU A 249 -93.15 -1.73 -0.49
C GLU A 249 -91.95 -1.87 0.46
N GLN A 250 -92.17 -2.32 1.71
CA GLN A 250 -91.12 -2.54 2.69
C GLN A 250 -90.14 -3.65 2.24
N LEU A 251 -90.66 -4.81 1.79
CA LEU A 251 -89.83 -5.90 1.28
C LEU A 251 -89.03 -5.48 0.04
N SER A 252 -89.63 -4.71 -0.87
CA SER A 252 -88.94 -4.17 -2.03
C SER A 252 -87.80 -3.23 -1.61
N GLY A 253 -88.03 -2.35 -0.64
CA GLY A 253 -87.01 -1.46 -0.08
C GLY A 253 -85.85 -2.21 0.60
N VAL A 254 -86.16 -3.24 1.39
CA VAL A 254 -85.15 -4.10 2.04
C VAL A 254 -84.35 -4.88 0.99
N THR A 255 -85.02 -5.47 0.01
CA THR A 255 -84.35 -6.25 -1.06
C THR A 255 -83.39 -5.39 -1.86
N LYS A 256 -83.79 -4.16 -2.20
CA LYS A 256 -82.95 -3.21 -2.94
C LYS A 256 -81.74 -2.73 -2.13
N THR A 257 -81.94 -2.49 -0.83
CA THR A 257 -80.84 -2.15 0.09
C THR A 257 -79.85 -3.30 0.21
N PHE A 258 -80.34 -4.53 0.34
CA PHE A 258 -79.52 -5.74 0.41
C PHE A 258 -78.75 -5.97 -0.90
N GLU A 259 -79.39 -5.81 -2.06
CA GLU A 259 -78.73 -5.89 -3.37
C GLU A 259 -77.58 -4.87 -3.51
N ASN A 260 -77.80 -3.63 -3.08
CA ASN A 260 -76.75 -2.60 -3.08
C ASN A 260 -75.58 -2.95 -2.16
N GLN A 261 -75.86 -3.53 -0.99
CA GLN A 261 -74.82 -4.00 -0.06
C GLN A 261 -74.01 -5.16 -0.67
N ILE A 262 -74.68 -6.12 -1.32
CA ILE A 262 -74.00 -7.23 -2.02
C ILE A 262 -73.12 -6.72 -3.16
N LEU A 263 -73.59 -5.74 -3.96
CA LEU A 263 -72.79 -5.13 -5.02
C LEU A 263 -71.56 -4.39 -4.47
N SER A 264 -71.72 -3.65 -3.37
CA SER A 264 -70.61 -2.98 -2.70
C SER A 264 -69.59 -4.00 -2.15
N LEU A 265 -70.07 -5.06 -1.51
CA LEU A 265 -69.24 -6.14 -0.98
C LEU A 265 -68.46 -6.84 -2.09
N LYS A 266 -69.10 -7.11 -3.23
CA LYS A 266 -68.47 -7.69 -4.42
C LYS A 266 -67.34 -6.80 -4.93
N SER A 267 -67.62 -5.50 -5.12
CA SER A 267 -66.60 -4.53 -5.57
C SER A 267 -65.43 -4.45 -4.60
N HIS A 268 -65.69 -4.43 -3.29
CA HIS A 268 -64.63 -4.42 -2.28
C HIS A 268 -63.79 -5.70 -2.33
N THR A 269 -64.43 -6.86 -2.48
CA THR A 269 -63.75 -8.16 -2.58
C THR A 269 -62.87 -8.25 -3.83
N GLU A 270 -63.32 -7.72 -4.97
CA GLU A 270 -62.51 -7.63 -6.19
C GLU A 270 -61.28 -6.72 -6.00
N GLY A 271 -61.44 -5.60 -5.29
CA GLY A 271 -60.32 -4.71 -4.92
C GLY A 271 -59.30 -5.39 -4.00
N VAL A 272 -59.76 -6.15 -3.01
CA VAL A 272 -58.90 -6.95 -2.12
C VAL A 272 -58.18 -8.04 -2.90
N SER A 273 -58.88 -8.77 -3.78
CA SER A 273 -58.28 -9.81 -4.62
C SER A 273 -57.17 -9.26 -5.52
N THR A 274 -57.39 -8.08 -6.11
CA THR A 274 -56.38 -7.41 -6.95
C THR A 274 -55.16 -7.01 -6.12
N SER A 275 -55.38 -6.45 -4.93
CA SER A 275 -54.30 -6.06 -4.02
C SER A 275 -53.47 -7.26 -3.54
N LEU A 276 -54.13 -8.39 -3.26
CA LEU A 276 -53.44 -9.63 -2.91
C LEU A 276 -52.58 -10.14 -4.06
N TYR A 277 -53.09 -10.13 -5.29
CA TYR A 277 -52.35 -10.56 -6.48
C TYR A 277 -51.13 -9.67 -6.75
N GLU A 278 -51.28 -8.35 -6.59
CA GLU A 278 -50.15 -7.42 -6.66
C GLU A 278 -49.13 -7.65 -5.54
N SER A 279 -49.59 -7.91 -4.33
CA SER A 279 -48.72 -8.21 -3.19
C SER A 279 -47.93 -9.51 -3.39
N GLU A 280 -48.56 -10.53 -3.96
CA GLU A 280 -47.91 -11.81 -4.28
C GLU A 280 -46.82 -11.63 -5.35
N ASN A 281 -47.10 -10.85 -6.40
CA ASN A 281 -46.10 -10.49 -7.40
C ASN A 281 -44.93 -9.70 -6.79
N ARG A 282 -45.20 -8.76 -5.89
CA ARG A 282 -44.15 -8.03 -5.16
C ARG A 282 -43.31 -8.96 -4.30
N LEU A 283 -43.94 -9.91 -3.60
CA LEU A 283 -43.25 -10.95 -2.82
C LEU A 283 -42.35 -11.82 -3.69
N GLY A 284 -42.82 -12.21 -4.88
CA GLY A 284 -42.01 -12.93 -5.87
C GLY A 284 -40.74 -12.16 -6.26
N ALA A 285 -40.88 -10.87 -6.57
CA ALA A 285 -39.74 -10.00 -6.90
C ALA A 285 -38.77 -9.82 -5.71
N ILE A 286 -39.29 -9.65 -4.49
CA ILE A 286 -38.48 -9.56 -3.27
C ILE A 286 -37.69 -10.85 -3.05
N ARG A 287 -38.31 -12.01 -3.30
CA ARG A 287 -37.64 -13.32 -3.18
C ARG A 287 -36.46 -13.43 -4.15
N GLU A 288 -36.65 -13.07 -5.42
CA GLU A 288 -35.59 -13.09 -6.42
C GLU A 288 -34.44 -12.12 -6.07
N GLN A 289 -34.76 -10.90 -5.63
CA GLN A 289 -33.75 -9.94 -5.17
C GLN A 289 -32.99 -10.45 -3.94
N SER A 290 -33.70 -11.06 -2.99
CA SER A 290 -33.09 -11.63 -1.78
C SER A 290 -32.13 -12.78 -2.12
N GLU A 291 -32.50 -13.66 -3.05
CA GLU A 291 -31.59 -14.71 -3.55
C GLU A 291 -30.34 -14.13 -4.23
N MET A 292 -30.48 -13.05 -4.99
CA MET A 292 -29.34 -12.35 -5.60
C MET A 292 -28.41 -11.77 -4.54
N ILE A 293 -28.95 -11.09 -3.53
CA ILE A 293 -28.18 -10.54 -2.41
C ILE A 293 -27.45 -11.66 -1.66
N MET A 294 -28.11 -12.79 -1.43
CA MET A 294 -27.51 -13.94 -0.74
C MET A 294 -26.33 -14.52 -1.53
N LYS A 295 -26.45 -14.62 -2.86
CA LYS A 295 -25.35 -15.02 -3.76
C LYS A 295 -24.19 -14.02 -3.71
N GLN A 296 -24.48 -12.71 -3.72
CA GLN A 296 -23.46 -11.68 -3.60
C GLN A 296 -22.76 -11.71 -2.22
N MET A 297 -23.51 -11.92 -1.13
CA MET A 297 -22.95 -12.10 0.21
C MET A 297 -22.02 -13.30 0.27
N LEU A 298 -22.39 -14.43 -0.33
CA LEU A 298 -21.55 -15.62 -0.36
C LEU A 298 -20.24 -15.37 -1.12
N LEU A 299 -20.30 -14.66 -2.26
CA LEU A 299 -19.12 -14.25 -3.02
C LEU A 299 -18.24 -13.28 -2.21
N SER A 300 -18.86 -12.30 -1.55
CA SER A 300 -18.18 -11.32 -0.70
C SER A 300 -17.46 -12.01 0.47
N SER A 301 -18.15 -12.93 1.16
CA SER A 301 -17.56 -13.73 2.25
C SER A 301 -16.36 -14.56 1.77
N LYS A 302 -16.47 -15.23 0.62
CA LYS A 302 -15.32 -15.95 0.03
C LYS A 302 -14.14 -15.02 -0.24
N LYS A 303 -14.40 -13.82 -0.75
CA LYS A 303 -13.34 -12.83 -1.02
C LYS A 303 -12.73 -12.27 0.26
N MET A 304 -13.53 -12.08 1.31
CA MET A 304 -13.08 -11.67 2.63
C MET A 304 -12.15 -12.72 3.27
N ASN A 305 -12.50 -14.00 3.17
CA ASN A 305 -11.66 -15.09 3.67
C ASN A 305 -10.32 -15.17 2.91
N GLU A 306 -10.32 -14.93 1.59
CA GLU A 306 -9.07 -14.89 0.83
C GLU A 306 -8.22 -13.68 1.22
N LEU A 307 -8.83 -12.52 1.46
CA LEU A 307 -8.13 -11.33 1.98
C LEU A 307 -7.55 -11.57 3.37
N GLU A 308 -8.28 -12.23 4.27
CA GLU A 308 -7.78 -12.62 5.59
C GLU A 308 -6.53 -13.52 5.46
N ARG A 309 -6.60 -14.52 4.56
CA ARG A 309 -5.48 -15.44 4.28
C ARG A 309 -4.26 -14.72 3.69
N GLN A 310 -4.48 -13.75 2.80
CA GLN A 310 -3.40 -12.92 2.27
C GLN A 310 -2.81 -12.00 3.35
N ASN A 311 -3.65 -11.45 4.22
CA ASN A 311 -3.23 -10.58 5.32
C ASN A 311 -2.44 -11.36 6.39
N SER A 312 -2.80 -12.61 6.67
CA SER A 312 -1.99 -13.48 7.53
C SER A 312 -0.61 -13.75 6.93
N GLY A 313 -0.52 -13.94 5.61
CA GLY A 313 0.78 -14.06 4.93
C GLY A 313 1.65 -12.79 5.02
N LEU A 314 1.03 -11.61 5.18
CA LEU A 314 1.75 -10.36 5.42
C LEU A 314 2.45 -10.34 6.79
N HIS A 315 1.88 -11.01 7.79
CA HIS A 315 2.50 -11.17 9.10
C HIS A 315 3.78 -12.01 9.01
N ASP A 316 3.77 -13.07 8.21
CA ASP A 316 4.94 -13.92 7.97
C ASP A 316 6.06 -13.15 7.27
N ILE A 317 5.71 -12.27 6.32
CA ILE A 317 6.68 -11.36 5.66
C ILE A 317 7.29 -10.40 6.69
N TYR A 318 6.48 -9.83 7.58
CA TYR A 318 6.97 -8.94 8.64
C TYR A 318 7.91 -9.67 9.62
N SER A 319 7.59 -10.92 9.98
CA SER A 319 8.47 -11.79 10.77
C SER A 319 9.82 -11.99 10.06
N THR A 320 9.77 -12.34 8.78
CA THR A 320 10.98 -12.57 7.97
C THR A 320 11.84 -11.30 7.88
N ILE A 321 11.22 -10.13 7.69
CA ILE A 321 11.93 -8.84 7.67
C ILE A 321 12.56 -8.55 9.04
N ARG A 322 11.85 -8.83 10.14
CA ARG A 322 12.40 -8.64 11.49
C ARG A 322 13.63 -9.52 11.73
N ASP A 323 13.58 -10.79 11.32
CA ASP A 323 14.70 -11.71 11.45
C ASP A 323 15.89 -11.24 10.59
N LEU A 324 15.64 -10.81 9.35
CA LEU A 324 16.66 -10.26 8.46
C LEU A 324 17.31 -8.99 9.05
N VAL A 325 16.54 -8.11 9.68
CA VAL A 325 17.08 -6.93 10.39
C VAL A 325 17.98 -7.36 11.54
N GLY A 326 17.59 -8.40 12.29
CA GLY A 326 18.44 -8.99 13.33
C GLY A 326 19.76 -9.53 12.78
N GLU A 327 19.74 -10.24 11.66
CA GLU A 327 20.95 -10.72 10.99
C GLU A 327 21.84 -9.56 10.51
N ILE A 328 21.25 -8.50 9.96
CA ILE A 328 21.98 -7.29 9.54
C ILE A 328 22.66 -6.60 10.72
N GLU A 329 22.00 -6.54 11.89
CA GLU A 329 22.60 -5.99 13.10
C GLU A 329 23.81 -6.79 13.58
N VAL A 330 23.74 -8.12 13.52
CA VAL A 330 24.87 -9.00 13.84
C VAL A 330 26.03 -8.78 12.86
N ILE A 331 25.77 -8.75 11.55
CA ILE A 331 26.79 -8.50 10.52
C ILE A 331 27.44 -7.13 10.73
N LYS A 332 26.66 -6.11 11.07
CA LYS A 332 27.18 -4.77 11.38
C LYS A 332 28.11 -4.80 12.60
N ALA A 333 27.72 -5.51 13.66
CA ALA A 333 28.57 -5.67 14.85
C ALA A 333 29.90 -6.37 14.52
N ASP A 334 29.85 -7.44 13.72
CA ASP A 334 31.04 -8.16 13.26
C ASP A 334 31.93 -7.27 12.37
N TYR A 335 31.34 -6.46 11.50
CA TYR A 335 32.08 -5.51 10.68
C TYR A 335 32.81 -4.46 11.53
N VAL A 336 32.14 -3.89 12.54
CA VAL A 336 32.75 -2.93 13.48
C VAL A 336 33.89 -3.59 14.25
N LYS A 337 33.71 -4.84 14.68
CA LYS A 337 34.76 -5.62 15.35
C LYS A 337 35.97 -5.84 14.41
N ALA A 338 35.74 -6.29 13.19
CA ALA A 338 36.79 -6.48 12.19
C ALA A 338 37.53 -5.17 11.86
N GLN A 339 36.82 -4.04 11.79
CA GLN A 339 37.39 -2.72 11.60
C GLN A 339 38.30 -2.31 12.77
N SER A 340 37.87 -2.59 14.01
CA SER A 340 38.68 -2.37 15.21
C SER A 340 39.93 -3.24 15.23
N GLU A 341 39.80 -4.53 14.88
CA GLU A 341 40.93 -5.45 14.78
C GLU A 341 41.94 -5.02 13.70
N LEU A 342 41.46 -4.62 12.51
CA LEU A 342 42.30 -4.08 11.45
C LEU A 342 43.04 -2.80 11.88
N SER A 343 42.36 -1.91 12.61
CA SER A 343 42.97 -0.71 13.18
C SER A 343 44.07 -1.06 14.18
N SER A 344 43.83 -2.06 15.03
CA SER A 344 44.83 -2.57 15.98
C SER A 344 46.04 -3.20 15.28
N ILE A 345 45.80 -4.00 14.23
CA ILE A 345 46.87 -4.59 13.41
C ILE A 345 47.68 -3.51 12.72
N SER A 346 47.03 -2.50 12.13
CA SER A 346 47.69 -1.37 11.48
C SER A 346 48.57 -0.59 12.48
N TYR A 347 48.06 -0.32 13.68
CA TYR A 347 48.84 0.32 14.74
C TYR A 347 50.06 -0.53 15.15
N LYS A 348 49.88 -1.84 15.36
CA LYS A 348 50.98 -2.76 15.69
C LYS A 348 52.03 -2.80 14.59
N LEU A 349 51.63 -2.88 13.32
CA LEU A 349 52.54 -2.84 12.17
C LEU A 349 53.36 -1.54 12.13
N ASN A 350 52.72 -0.39 12.33
CA ASN A 350 53.43 0.89 12.38
C ASN A 350 54.40 0.96 13.56
N SER A 351 54.00 0.52 14.75
CA SER A 351 54.89 0.49 15.92
C SER A 351 56.08 -0.43 15.72
N LYS A 352 55.88 -1.59 15.10
CA LYS A 352 56.95 -2.56 14.82
C LYS A 352 57.90 -2.03 13.74
N LYS A 353 57.36 -1.38 12.70
CA LYS A 353 58.17 -0.70 11.69
C LYS A 353 59.06 0.38 12.32
N GLU A 354 58.52 1.21 13.21
CA GLU A 354 59.29 2.25 13.88
C GLU A 354 60.39 1.64 14.78
N SER A 355 60.03 0.60 15.55
CA SER A 355 60.99 -0.14 16.38
C SER A 355 62.10 -0.82 15.56
N GLU A 356 61.78 -1.37 14.38
CA GLU A 356 62.79 -1.93 13.48
C GLU A 356 63.70 -0.84 12.89
N ILE A 357 63.15 0.33 12.53
CA ILE A 357 63.93 1.48 12.07
C ILE A 357 64.91 1.92 13.17
N ASP A 358 64.45 2.03 14.42
CA ASP A 358 65.30 2.44 15.52
C ASP A 358 66.36 1.39 15.86
N SER A 359 66.01 0.09 15.82
CA SER A 359 66.99 -0.99 15.98
C SER A 359 68.06 -0.98 14.87
N VAL A 360 67.66 -0.71 13.62
CA VAL A 360 68.61 -0.58 12.51
C VAL A 360 69.51 0.64 12.69
N LYS A 361 68.98 1.78 13.16
CA LYS A 361 69.81 2.96 13.50
C LYS A 361 70.84 2.62 14.57
N GLU A 362 70.42 1.96 15.65
CA GLU A 362 71.31 1.59 16.75
C GLU A 362 72.40 0.60 16.29
N GLN A 363 72.04 -0.38 15.46
CA GLN A 363 73.02 -1.27 14.82
C GLN A 363 73.97 -0.51 13.89
N MET A 364 73.47 0.48 13.14
CA MET A 364 74.28 1.29 12.25
C MET A 364 75.26 2.17 13.04
N GLU A 365 74.84 2.75 14.16
CA GLU A 365 75.70 3.50 15.08
C GLU A 365 76.78 2.59 15.71
N ALA A 366 76.40 1.39 16.17
CA ALA A 366 77.36 0.42 16.68
C ALA A 366 78.37 -0.02 15.60
N LEU A 367 77.92 -0.17 14.36
CA LEU A 367 78.77 -0.49 13.22
C LEU A 367 79.73 0.67 12.89
N ILE A 368 79.25 1.92 12.93
CA ILE A 368 80.08 3.12 12.79
C ILE A 368 81.17 3.14 13.87
N VAL A 369 80.80 2.96 15.15
CA VAL A 369 81.77 2.92 16.26
C VAL A 369 82.81 1.80 16.05
N THR A 370 82.38 0.63 15.61
CA THR A 370 83.27 -0.50 15.33
C THR A 370 84.20 -0.22 14.15
N LEU A 371 83.69 0.40 13.08
CA LEU A 371 84.48 0.81 11.92
C LEU A 371 85.50 1.89 12.30
N THR A 372 85.09 2.92 13.04
CA THR A 372 85.99 3.96 13.55
C THR A 372 87.11 3.36 14.38
N LYS A 373 86.77 2.49 15.34
CA LYS A 373 87.78 1.78 16.14
C LYS A 373 88.74 0.96 15.28
N ARG A 374 88.23 0.27 14.26
CA ARG A 374 89.05 -0.55 13.36
C ARG A 374 89.95 0.30 12.47
N ILE A 375 89.47 1.47 12.03
CA ILE A 375 90.26 2.47 11.30
C ILE A 375 91.35 3.03 12.21
N ASP A 376 91.03 3.37 13.46
CA ASP A 376 91.99 3.85 14.44
C ASP A 376 93.05 2.79 14.77
N ASP A 377 92.66 1.52 14.95
CA ASP A 377 93.59 0.40 15.14
C ASP A 377 94.48 0.18 13.90
N SER A 378 93.92 0.32 12.69
CA SER A 378 94.68 0.25 11.44
C SER A 378 95.63 1.43 11.26
N LEU A 379 95.22 2.66 11.63
CA LEU A 379 96.06 3.85 11.63
C LEU A 379 97.18 3.74 12.66
N ALA A 380 96.89 3.23 13.86
CA ALA A 380 97.89 2.97 14.90
C ALA A 380 98.91 1.94 14.42
N LYS A 381 98.48 0.84 13.80
CA LYS A 381 99.38 -0.15 13.18
C LYS A 381 100.20 0.42 12.03
N LEU A 382 99.63 1.29 11.21
CA LEU A 382 100.37 1.98 10.15
C LEU A 382 101.44 2.93 10.74
N HIS A 383 101.10 3.62 11.82
CA HIS A 383 102.01 4.52 12.52
C HIS A 383 103.15 3.75 13.20
N GLU A 384 102.85 2.59 13.80
CA GLU A 384 103.84 1.66 14.36
C GLU A 384 104.76 1.09 13.26
N HIS A 385 104.21 0.73 12.09
CA HIS A 385 105.01 0.32 10.94
C HIS A 385 105.90 1.43 10.38
N TYR A 386 105.47 2.69 10.44
CA TYR A 386 106.30 3.83 10.06
C TYR A 386 107.48 4.04 11.02
N HIS A 387 107.30 3.80 12.32
CA HIS A 387 108.40 3.81 13.29
C HIS A 387 109.38 2.64 13.07
N ILE A 388 108.89 1.46 12.70
CA ILE A 388 109.75 0.30 12.37
C ILE A 388 110.53 0.54 11.07
N ALA A 389 109.92 1.19 10.06
CA ALA A 389 110.61 1.56 8.83
C ALA A 389 111.65 2.68 9.02
N SER A 390 111.43 3.60 9.97
CA SER A 390 112.39 4.64 10.34
C SER A 390 113.66 4.08 11.01
N ASP A 391 113.53 3.05 11.85
CA ASP A 391 114.68 2.43 12.52
C ASP A 391 115.54 1.57 11.58
N ASP A 392 114.93 0.89 10.60
CA ASP A 392 115.64 0.03 9.65
C ASP A 392 116.33 0.82 8.52
N ILE A 393 115.75 1.95 8.11
CA ILE A 393 116.40 2.92 7.21
C ILE A 393 117.62 3.56 7.91
N THR A 394 117.53 3.86 9.20
CA THR A 394 118.64 4.47 9.97
C THR A 394 119.83 3.51 10.15
N LYS A 395 119.58 2.21 10.37
CA LYS A 395 120.64 1.18 10.41
C LYS A 395 121.27 0.92 9.04
N SER A 396 120.47 0.92 7.98
CA SER A 396 120.95 0.72 6.60
C SER A 396 121.82 1.89 6.12
N VAL A 397 121.46 3.14 6.48
CA VAL A 397 122.27 4.34 6.21
C VAL A 397 123.57 4.38 7.04
N GLN A 398 123.54 3.93 8.29
CA GLN A 398 124.77 3.79 9.10
C GLN A 398 125.73 2.71 8.55
N ILE A 399 125.21 1.59 8.04
CA ILE A 399 126.03 0.54 7.43
C ILE A 399 126.66 1.03 6.12
N LEU A 400 125.93 1.78 5.29
CA LEU A 400 126.46 2.40 4.06
C LEU A 400 127.52 3.48 4.37
N ALA A 401 127.31 4.31 5.39
CA ALA A 401 128.30 5.31 5.84
C ALA A 401 129.59 4.64 6.38
N LYS A 402 129.47 3.54 7.12
CA LYS A 402 130.64 2.75 7.59
C LYS A 402 131.39 2.07 6.44
N LYS A 403 130.68 1.59 5.42
CA LYS A 403 131.28 0.97 4.23
C LYS A 403 132.00 1.99 3.33
N ALA A 404 131.51 3.24 3.27
CA ALA A 404 132.17 4.33 2.55
C ALA A 404 133.42 4.88 3.28
N GLN A 405 133.46 4.88 4.62
CA GLN A 405 134.67 5.24 5.38
C GLN A 405 135.78 4.20 5.27
N LEU A 406 135.44 2.90 5.17
CA LEU A 406 136.42 1.82 5.00
C LEU A 406 137.06 1.78 3.59
N GLN A 407 136.48 2.46 2.59
CA GLN A 407 137.04 2.53 1.24
C GLN A 407 138.00 3.71 1.00
N LYS A 408 138.15 4.64 1.96
CA LYS A 408 139.11 5.75 1.90
C LYS A 408 140.43 5.50 2.66
N GLY A 409 140.61 4.32 3.26
CA GLY A 409 141.79 3.95 4.05
C GLY A 409 142.83 3.06 3.35
N TYR A 410 142.63 2.72 2.07
CA TYR A 410 143.56 1.89 1.28
C TYR A 410 144.27 2.67 0.17
N THR A 411 144.61 3.94 0.43
CA THR A 411 145.47 4.74 -0.46
C THR A 411 146.72 5.30 0.22
N ASP A 412 147.07 4.84 1.43
CA ASP A 412 148.38 5.13 2.01
C ASP A 412 148.94 3.91 2.77
N LEU A 413 150.10 3.43 2.29
CA LEU A 413 150.95 2.32 2.76
C LEU A 413 150.51 0.94 2.24
N LYS A 414 151.02 0.42 1.11
CA LYS A 414 152.34 0.56 0.48
C LYS A 414 152.25 0.11 -0.98
#